data_AF-A0A8T6WMA7-F1
#
_entry.id   AF-A0A8T6WMA7-F1
#
_cell.length_a   1.000
_cell.length_b   1.000
_cell.length_c   1.000
_cell.angle_alpha   90.00
_cell.angle_beta   90.00
_cell.angle_gamma   90.00
#
_symmetry.space_group_name_H-M   'P 1'
#
loop_
_entity.id
_entity.type
_entity.pdbx_description
1 polymer ?
#
loop_
_entity_poly.entity_id
_entity_poly.type
_entity_poly.pdbx_seq_one_letter_code
_entity_poly.pdbx_strand_id
1 'polypeptide(L)'
;MKQIAKGAEADLFLDTDWNGKRVIIKRRGLKKYRHPSLDYEIRRFRTIHEADILHRCKEAGVPSPLIYQVNPEKAIIVMEYVEGEKIRDMVEYLEEEEKKTIFKKIGNQAGKLHSSSIIHGDLTTS
;
A
#
# COMPACT_ATOMS: atom_id res chain seq x y z
N MET A 1 -18.07 5.59 -4.86
CA MET A 1 -17.15 4.90 -3.92
C MET A 1 -17.62 3.47 -3.61
N LYS A 2 -16.79 2.45 -3.88
CA LYS A 2 -17.08 1.02 -3.67
C LYS A 2 -15.98 0.40 -2.81
N GLN A 3 -16.33 -0.35 -1.77
CA GLN A 3 -15.31 -1.13 -1.03
C GLN A 3 -14.83 -2.30 -1.91
N ILE A 4 -13.52 -2.41 -2.08
CA ILE A 4 -12.91 -3.46 -2.92
C ILE A 4 -12.11 -4.48 -2.11
N ALA A 5 -11.66 -4.12 -0.90
CA ALA A 5 -10.99 -5.04 -0.01
C ALA A 5 -11.25 -4.67 1.46
N LYS A 6 -11.25 -5.69 2.31
CA LYS A 6 -11.34 -5.57 3.77
C LYS A 6 -10.11 -6.24 4.37
N GLY A 7 -9.29 -5.48 5.07
CA GLY A 7 -8.05 -5.96 5.66
C GLY A 7 -8.12 -6.04 7.18
N ALA A 8 -7.15 -6.74 7.77
CA ALA A 8 -6.99 -6.76 9.22
C ALA A 8 -6.64 -5.36 9.77
N GLU A 9 -5.90 -4.54 9.03
CA GLU A 9 -5.52 -3.18 9.45
C GLU A 9 -6.38 -2.08 8.81
N ALA A 10 -6.61 -2.17 7.50
CA ALA A 10 -7.26 -1.12 6.73
C ALA A 10 -8.22 -1.69 5.69
N ASP A 11 -9.24 -0.89 5.38
CA ASP A 11 -10.20 -1.16 4.31
C ASP A 11 -9.83 -0.30 3.09
N LEU A 12 -9.97 -0.88 1.89
CA LEU A 12 -9.71 -0.20 0.63
C LEU A 12 -11.02 0.08 -0.10
N PHE A 13 -11.17 1.33 -0.52
CA PHE A 13 -12.31 1.80 -1.29
C PHE A 13 -11.83 2.36 -2.62
N LEU A 14 -12.45 1.94 -3.70
CA LEU A 14 -12.26 2.50 -5.02
C LEU A 14 -13.22 3.68 -5.20
N ASP A 15 -12.67 4.84 -5.56
CA ASP A 15 -13.46 5.96 -6.06
C ASP A 15 -13.08 6.22 -7.52
N THR A 16 -14.06 6.22 -8.41
CA THR A 16 -13.83 6.28 -9.87
C THR A 16 -13.74 7.72 -10.37
N ASP A 17 -14.23 8.69 -9.61
CA ASP A 17 -14.32 10.09 -10.02
C ASP A 17 -13.95 11.05 -8.86
N TRP A 18 -12.86 10.72 -8.15
CA TRP A 18 -12.32 11.63 -7.15
C TRP A 18 -11.57 12.77 -7.86
N ASN A 19 -12.21 13.94 -7.96
CA ASN A 19 -11.69 15.10 -8.71
C ASN A 19 -11.30 14.75 -10.16
N GLY A 20 -12.13 13.97 -10.86
CA GLY A 20 -11.85 13.53 -12.23
C GLY A 20 -10.82 12.40 -12.33
N LYS A 21 -10.45 11.75 -11.21
CA LYS A 21 -9.45 10.67 -11.17
C LYS A 21 -9.98 9.42 -10.48
N ARG A 22 -9.52 8.27 -10.98
CA ARG A 22 -9.68 6.97 -10.32
C ARG A 22 -8.64 6.80 -9.22
N VAL A 23 -9.07 6.58 -7.98
CA VAL A 23 -8.19 6.53 -6.80
C VAL A 23 -8.55 5.38 -5.84
N ILE A 24 -7.58 4.97 -5.03
CA ILE A 24 -7.80 4.13 -3.85
C ILE A 24 -7.80 5.01 -2.60
N ILE A 25 -8.83 4.83 -1.78
CA ILE A 25 -8.94 5.41 -0.45
C ILE A 25 -8.69 4.28 0.55
N LYS A 26 -7.55 4.34 1.24
CA LYS A 26 -7.17 3.42 2.31
C LYS A 26 -7.57 4.03 3.65
N ARG A 27 -8.44 3.34 4.40
CA ARG A 27 -8.93 3.80 5.71
C ARG A 27 -8.62 2.78 6.79
N ARG A 28 -7.93 3.20 7.84
CA ARG A 28 -7.73 2.38 9.05
C ARG A 28 -8.92 2.53 9.98
N GLY A 29 -9.70 1.46 10.15
CA GLY A 29 -10.83 1.43 11.08
C GLY A 29 -10.41 1.30 12.55
N LEU A 30 -11.30 1.67 13.47
CA LEU A 30 -11.10 1.52 14.91
C LEU A 30 -10.93 0.05 15.30
N LYS A 31 -9.96 -0.26 16.16
CA LYS A 31 -9.83 -1.59 16.77
C LYS A 31 -10.37 -1.58 18.19
N LYS A 32 -11.60 -2.08 18.36
CA LYS A 32 -12.34 -2.09 19.64
C LYS A 32 -11.64 -2.83 20.78
N TYR A 33 -10.70 -3.73 20.46
CA TYR A 33 -9.91 -4.44 21.47
C TYR A 33 -8.77 -3.59 22.06
N ARG A 34 -8.45 -2.42 21.50
CA ARG A 34 -7.40 -1.52 22.00
C ARG A 34 -8.01 -0.38 22.81
N HIS A 35 -7.24 0.16 23.75
CA HIS A 35 -7.61 1.41 24.41
C HIS A 35 -7.77 2.55 23.38
N PRO A 36 -8.82 3.39 23.45
CA PRO A 36 -9.10 4.39 22.41
C PRO A 36 -7.95 5.33 22.07
N SER A 37 -7.22 5.84 23.08
CA SER A 37 -6.06 6.71 22.85
C SER A 37 -4.93 5.99 22.12
N LEU A 38 -4.65 4.73 22.50
CA LEU A 38 -3.62 3.92 21.85
C LEU A 38 -3.99 3.60 20.40
N ASP A 39 -5.25 3.23 20.13
CA ASP A 39 -5.69 2.94 18.77
C ASP A 39 -5.60 4.18 17.87
N TYR A 40 -5.98 5.35 18.39
CA TYR A 40 -5.85 6.61 17.69
C TYR A 40 -4.38 6.91 17.34
N GLU A 41 -3.47 6.84 18.32
CA GLU A 41 -2.04 7.10 18.09
C GLU A 41 -1.43 6.11 17.08
N ILE A 42 -1.72 4.81 17.21
CA ILE A 42 -1.24 3.78 16.27
C ILE A 42 -1.75 4.08 14.84
N ARG A 43 -3.04 4.37 14.68
CA ARG A 43 -3.63 4.63 13.36
C ARG A 43 -3.08 5.90 12.74
N ARG A 44 -2.90 6.96 13.54
CA ARG A 44 -2.31 8.23 13.13
C ARG A 44 -0.86 8.05 12.70
N PHE A 45 -0.03 7.44 13.56
CA PHE A 45 1.38 7.15 13.29
C PHE A 45 1.55 6.32 12.01
N ARG A 46 0.83 5.18 11.88
CA ARG A 46 0.93 4.32 10.69
C ARG A 46 0.48 5.01 9.41
N THR A 47 -0.48 5.93 9.50
CA THR A 47 -0.93 6.72 8.34
C THR A 47 0.13 7.70 7.87
N ILE A 48 0.79 8.40 8.80
CA ILE A 48 1.90 9.31 8.49
C ILE A 48 3.10 8.51 7.95
N HIS A 49 3.46 7.42 8.64
CA HIS A 49 4.63 6.62 8.31
C HIS A 49 4.51 5.93 6.95
N GLU A 50 3.33 5.38 6.61
CA GLU A 50 3.12 4.80 5.27
C GLU A 50 3.23 5.86 4.17
N ALA A 51 2.70 7.06 4.39
CA ALA A 51 2.79 8.14 3.42
C ALA A 51 4.25 8.57 3.19
N ASP A 52 5.03 8.70 4.26
CA ASP A 52 6.46 9.02 4.22
C ASP A 52 7.26 7.94 3.48
N ILE A 53 7.06 6.66 3.82
CA ILE A 53 7.76 5.55 3.16
C ILE A 53 7.43 5.51 1.67
N LEU A 54 6.16 5.64 1.29
CA LEU A 54 5.77 5.64 -0.12
C LEU A 54 6.42 6.79 -0.91
N HIS A 55 6.54 7.97 -0.31
CA HIS A 55 7.25 9.09 -0.91
C HIS A 55 8.74 8.76 -1.11
N ARG A 56 9.41 8.26 -0.05
CA ARG A 56 10.83 7.87 -0.10
C ARG A 56 11.09 6.73 -1.09
N CYS A 57 10.17 5.77 -1.21
CA CYS A 57 10.24 4.71 -2.23
C CYS A 57 10.26 5.30 -3.64
N LYS A 58 9.44 6.32 -3.90
CA LYS A 58 9.39 7.00 -5.20
C LYS A 58 10.70 7.76 -5.48
N GLU A 59 11.25 8.47 -4.49
CA GLU A 59 12.56 9.13 -4.61
C GLU A 59 13.70 8.12 -4.88
N ALA A 60 13.62 6.93 -4.27
CA ALA A 60 14.55 5.81 -4.50
C ALA A 60 14.38 5.12 -5.87
N GLY A 61 13.46 5.60 -6.72
CA GLY A 61 13.19 4.99 -8.02
C GLY A 61 12.51 3.62 -7.94
N VAL A 62 11.81 3.34 -6.84
CA VAL A 62 10.97 2.16 -6.65
C VAL A 62 9.53 2.51 -7.04
N PRO A 63 8.93 1.78 -8.01
CA PRO A 63 7.54 2.00 -8.40
C PRO A 63 6.61 1.87 -7.19
N SER A 64 5.88 2.93 -6.91
CA SER A 64 4.97 3.06 -5.76
C SER A 64 3.79 3.95 -6.16
N PRO A 65 2.59 3.79 -5.56
CA PRO A 65 1.45 4.64 -5.84
C PRO A 65 1.73 6.13 -5.56
N LEU A 66 1.25 7.04 -6.40
CA LEU A 66 1.21 8.47 -6.05
C LEU A 66 0.24 8.72 -4.88
N ILE A 67 0.65 9.55 -3.93
CA ILE A 67 -0.22 10.01 -2.85
C ILE A 67 -0.86 11.33 -3.28
N TYR A 68 -2.20 11.37 -3.21
CA TYR A 68 -2.96 12.58 -3.51
C TYR A 68 -3.35 13.35 -2.25
N GLN A 69 -3.67 12.63 -1.16
CA GLN A 69 -4.05 13.25 0.10
C GLN A 69 -3.75 12.33 1.28
N VAL A 70 -3.31 12.91 2.39
CA VAL A 70 -3.12 12.22 3.68
C VAL A 70 -3.95 12.94 4.74
N ASN A 71 -4.76 12.19 5.49
CA ASN A 71 -5.50 12.71 6.64
C ASN A 71 -5.22 11.80 7.87
N PRO A 72 -4.22 12.14 8.69
CA PRO A 72 -3.85 11.35 9.86
C PRO A 72 -4.97 11.27 10.92
N GLU A 73 -5.74 12.35 11.09
CA GLU A 73 -6.83 12.45 12.07
C GLU A 73 -7.98 11.48 11.78
N LYS A 74 -8.28 11.28 10.49
CA LYS A 74 -9.26 10.29 10.03
C LYS A 74 -8.62 8.93 9.70
N ALA A 75 -7.29 8.83 9.78
CA ALA A 75 -6.49 7.69 9.37
C ALA A 75 -6.79 7.23 7.92
N ILE A 76 -6.77 8.20 7.00
CA ILE A 76 -7.07 8.01 5.57
C ILE A 76 -5.86 8.41 4.72
N ILE A 77 -5.58 7.61 3.69
CA ILE A 77 -4.70 7.97 2.57
C ILE A 77 -5.48 7.82 1.27
N VAL A 78 -5.47 8.85 0.44
CA VAL A 78 -5.96 8.80 -0.95
C VAL A 78 -4.76 8.68 -1.86
N MET A 79 -4.72 7.64 -2.68
CA MET A 79 -3.58 7.29 -3.51
C MET A 79 -4.00 6.78 -4.88
N GLU A 80 -3.06 6.73 -5.80
CA GLU A 80 -3.20 6.18 -7.15
C GLU A 80 -3.80 4.77 -7.13
N TYR A 81 -4.78 4.55 -8.01
CA TYR A 81 -5.21 3.20 -8.34
C TYR A 81 -4.18 2.58 -9.29
N VAL A 82 -3.47 1.54 -8.83
CA VAL A 82 -2.58 0.76 -9.66
C VAL A 82 -3.39 -0.31 -10.38
N GLU A 83 -3.45 -0.21 -11.70
CA GLU A 83 -4.11 -1.20 -12.53
C GLU A 83 -3.22 -2.43 -12.69
N GLY A 84 -3.81 -3.60 -12.47
CA GLY A 84 -3.11 -4.88 -12.56
C GLY A 84 -3.72 -5.93 -11.64
N GLU A 85 -3.16 -7.13 -11.73
CA GLU A 85 -3.49 -8.25 -10.87
C GLU A 85 -2.46 -8.38 -9.74
N LYS A 86 -2.90 -8.90 -8.59
CA LYS A 86 -1.98 -9.17 -7.47
C LYS A 86 -1.12 -10.36 -7.79
N ILE A 87 0.16 -10.30 -7.40
CA ILE A 87 1.11 -11.38 -7.66
C ILE A 87 0.63 -12.71 -7.08
N ARG A 88 0.10 -12.73 -5.85
CA ARG A 88 -0.45 -13.95 -5.23
C ARG A 88 -1.56 -14.59 -6.07
N ASP A 89 -2.40 -13.79 -6.70
CA ASP A 89 -3.58 -14.30 -7.41
C ASP A 89 -3.20 -14.80 -8.82
N MET A 90 -2.12 -14.27 -9.41
CA MET A 90 -1.63 -14.73 -10.74
C MET A 90 -0.55 -15.83 -10.67
N VAL A 91 0.24 -15.92 -9.59
CA VAL A 91 1.48 -16.71 -9.57
C VAL A 91 1.26 -18.21 -9.83
N GLU A 92 0.11 -18.75 -9.44
CA GLU A 92 -0.22 -20.17 -9.64
C GLU A 92 -0.42 -20.54 -11.11
N TYR A 93 -0.83 -19.58 -11.93
CA TYR A 93 -1.17 -19.77 -13.35
C TYR A 93 -0.02 -19.43 -14.30
N LEU A 94 1.10 -18.93 -13.77
CA LEU A 94 2.26 -18.54 -14.57
C LEU A 94 3.19 -19.73 -14.83
N GLU A 95 3.78 -19.70 -16.03
CA GLU A 95 4.85 -20.62 -16.38
C GLU A 95 6.13 -20.32 -15.56
N GLU A 96 6.99 -21.32 -15.40
CA GLU A 96 8.19 -21.19 -14.56
C GLU A 96 9.12 -20.05 -15.00
N GLU A 97 9.21 -19.77 -16.29
CA GLU A 97 10.05 -18.68 -16.79
C GLU A 97 9.46 -17.29 -16.50
N GLU A 98 8.13 -17.17 -16.50
CA GLU A 98 7.43 -15.93 -16.13
C GLU A 98 7.57 -15.68 -14.63
N LYS A 99 7.41 -16.72 -13.80
CA LYS A 99 7.65 -16.65 -12.35
C LYS A 99 9.06 -16.13 -12.06
N LYS A 100 10.10 -16.75 -12.65
CA LYS A 100 11.48 -16.29 -12.49
C LYS A 100 11.65 -14.83 -12.86
N THR A 101 11.04 -14.40 -13.97
CA THR A 101 11.10 -13.00 -14.41
C THR A 101 10.47 -12.05 -13.40
N ILE A 102 9.29 -12.39 -12.87
CA ILE A 102 8.59 -11.57 -11.87
C ILE A 102 9.36 -11.53 -10.54
N PHE A 103 9.79 -12.67 -10.01
CA PHE A 103 10.52 -12.71 -8.75
C PHE A 103 11.90 -12.04 -8.84
N LYS A 104 12.56 -12.09 -10.00
CA LYS A 104 13.77 -11.30 -10.25
C LYS A 104 13.49 -9.79 -10.22
N LYS A 105 12.36 -9.35 -10.79
CA LYS A 105 11.93 -7.94 -10.70
C LYS A 105 11.64 -7.54 -9.25
N ILE A 106 10.91 -8.37 -8.49
CA ILE A 106 10.63 -8.12 -7.06
C ILE A 106 11.94 -8.00 -6.27
N GLY A 107 12.86 -8.94 -6.46
CA GLY A 107 14.18 -8.93 -5.81
C GLY A 107 14.98 -7.66 -6.14
N ASN A 108 14.95 -7.22 -7.39
CA ASN A 108 15.60 -5.97 -7.80
C ASN A 108 14.97 -4.74 -7.11
N GLN A 109 13.64 -4.68 -6.97
CA GLN A 109 13.00 -3.57 -6.24
C GLN A 109 13.33 -3.61 -4.75
N ALA A 110 13.32 -4.80 -4.13
CA ALA A 110 13.74 -4.96 -2.74
C ALA A 110 15.20 -4.52 -2.52
N GLY A 111 16.09 -4.86 -3.45
CA GLY A 111 17.48 -4.37 -3.45
C GLY A 111 17.57 -2.84 -3.49
N LYS A 112 16.77 -2.17 -4.31
CA LYS A 112 16.71 -0.69 -4.38
C LYS A 112 16.18 -0.04 -3.09
N LEU A 113 15.20 -0.68 -2.44
CA LEU A 113 14.71 -0.22 -1.13
C LEU A 113 15.86 -0.27 -0.12
N HIS A 114 16.54 -1.41 -0.02
CA HIS A 114 17.64 -1.60 0.92
C HIS A 114 18.83 -0.67 0.64
N SER A 115 19.19 -0.45 -0.64
CA SER A 115 20.25 0.51 -1.00
C SER A 115 19.91 1.96 -0.61
N SER A 116 18.62 2.24 -0.41
CA SER A 116 18.10 3.55 0.01
C SER A 116 17.78 3.60 1.51
N SER A 117 18.26 2.63 2.29
CA SER A 117 18.00 2.48 3.74
C SER A 117 16.50 2.42 4.09
N ILE A 118 15.70 1.80 3.22
CA ILE A 118 14.27 1.52 3.45
C ILE A 118 14.11 0.02 3.64
N ILE A 119 13.53 -0.37 4.79
CA ILE A 119 13.18 -1.76 5.09
C ILE A 119 11.66 -1.89 4.97
N HIS A 120 11.18 -2.77 4.10
CA HIS A 120 9.75 -2.94 3.87
C HIS A 120 9.01 -3.48 5.11
N GLY A 121 9.63 -4.42 5.84
CA GLY A 121 9.08 -5.00 7.08
C GLY A 121 7.91 -5.99 6.92
N ASP A 122 7.38 -6.17 5.71
CA ASP A 122 6.25 -7.07 5.41
C ASP A 122 6.19 -7.42 3.90
N LEU A 123 7.31 -7.86 3.33
CA LEU A 123 7.38 -8.17 1.90
C LEU A 123 6.64 -9.48 1.61
N THR A 124 5.49 -9.39 0.96
CA THR A 124 4.65 -10.54 0.57
C THR A 124 4.17 -10.40 -0.87
N THR A 125 3.52 -11.43 -1.42
CA THR A 125 2.88 -11.41 -2.74
C THR A 125 1.42 -10.91 -2.72
N SER A 126 0.90 -10.53 -1.54
CA SER A 126 -0.53 -10.34 -1.20
C SER A 126 -1.20 -9.06 -1.74
#